data_AF-A0A094GBT7-F1
#
_entry.id   AF-A0A094GBT7-F1
#
_cell.length_a   1.000
_cell.length_b   1.000
_cell.length_c   1.000
_cell.angle_alpha   90.00
_cell.angle_beta   90.00
_cell.angle_gamma   90.00
#
_symmetry.space_group_name_H-M   'P 1'
#
loop_
_entity.id
_entity.type
_entity.pdbx_description
1 polymer ?
#
loop_
_entity_poly.entity_id
_entity_poly.type
_entity_poly.pdbx_seq_one_letter_code
_entity_poly.pdbx_strand_id
1 'polypeptide(L)'
;MIENSQVARVFLKILGVLGVAMVMSDGVLTPAQSILGAIQGLRVAQPNISSATIVGVSCAIIVVLFAAQPFGTSKIATSFAPIVMIWLLFNACCGIYNLAKFDHSVLKAFSPFFAGSFLVRNGTDGWRTLSGLLLAFTGVEAVFADLGAFSKRAIQLSWLCLAFPCLLLALIPGTFYFSLVIAVMATIVASQAMITGAFQLLSQIMKMS
;
A
#
# COMPACT_ATOMS: atom_id res chain seq x y z
N MET A 1 19.21 -33.14 11.65
CA MET A 1 20.65 -32.81 11.58
C MET A 1 20.98 -31.33 11.83
N ILE A 2 20.06 -30.37 11.61
CA ILE A 2 20.31 -28.93 11.87
C ILE A 2 20.21 -28.57 13.37
N GLU A 3 19.49 -29.37 14.16
CA GLU A 3 19.14 -29.05 15.55
C GLU A 3 20.26 -29.30 16.58
N ASN A 4 21.33 -30.00 16.19
CA ASN A 4 22.39 -30.48 17.09
C ASN A 4 23.66 -29.61 17.09
N SER A 5 23.78 -28.65 16.16
CA SER A 5 24.91 -27.73 16.10
C SER A 5 24.59 -26.41 16.81
N GLN A 6 25.40 -26.05 17.80
CA GLN A 6 25.27 -24.80 18.55
C GLN A 6 25.40 -23.57 17.63
N VAL A 7 26.22 -23.66 16.58
CA VAL A 7 26.37 -22.61 15.55
C VAL A 7 25.10 -22.48 14.71
N ALA A 8 24.50 -23.60 14.29
CA ALA A 8 23.25 -23.57 13.52
C ALA A 8 22.09 -23.00 14.35
N ARG A 9 22.00 -23.32 15.65
CA ARG A 9 21.01 -22.72 16.56
C ARG A 9 21.20 -21.21 16.72
N VAL A 10 22.44 -20.74 16.90
CA VAL A 10 22.72 -19.31 17.02
C VAL A 10 22.40 -18.57 15.71
N PHE A 11 22.79 -19.13 14.57
CA PHE A 11 22.49 -18.55 13.26
C PHE A 11 20.97 -18.48 13.01
N LEU A 12 20.23 -19.56 13.27
CA LEU A 12 18.77 -19.57 13.14
C LEU A 12 18.08 -18.60 14.09
N LYS A 13 18.60 -18.42 15.33
CA LYS A 13 18.09 -17.42 16.26
C LYS A 13 18.32 -15.99 15.75
N ILE A 14 19.51 -15.69 15.23
CA ILE A 14 19.81 -14.36 14.65
C ILE A 14 18.89 -14.10 13.46
N LEU A 15 18.74 -15.08 12.58
CA LEU A 15 17.89 -14.97 11.39
C LEU A 15 16.41 -14.78 11.76
N GLY A 16 15.94 -15.49 12.79
CA GLY A 16 14.59 -15.32 13.33
C GLY A 16 14.35 -13.93 13.94
N VAL A 17 15.28 -13.45 14.77
CA VAL A 17 15.19 -12.10 15.37
C VAL A 17 15.24 -11.01 14.29
N LEU A 18 16.12 -11.17 13.29
CA LEU A 18 16.20 -10.26 12.14
C LEU A 18 14.88 -10.23 11.36
N GLY A 19 14.29 -11.39 11.07
CA GLY A 19 13.01 -11.49 10.37
C GLY A 19 11.88 -10.80 11.14
N VAL A 20 11.77 -11.02 12.45
CA VAL A 20 10.77 -10.35 13.29
C VAL A 20 10.99 -8.84 13.33
N ALA A 21 12.23 -8.38 13.45
CA ALA A 21 12.56 -6.95 13.43
C ALA A 21 12.19 -6.28 12.10
N MET A 22 12.46 -6.94 10.97
CA MET A 22 12.07 -6.44 9.64
C MET A 22 10.56 -6.30 9.49
N VAL A 23 9.80 -7.34 9.87
CA VAL A 23 8.33 -7.30 9.79
C VAL A 23 7.74 -6.24 10.72
N MET A 24 8.33 -6.05 11.91
CA MET A 24 7.90 -4.99 12.83
C MET A 24 8.19 -3.59 12.28
N SER A 25 9.35 -3.42 11.63
CA SER A 25 9.69 -2.16 10.96
C SER A 25 8.71 -1.82 9.84
N ASP A 26 8.31 -2.81 9.03
CA ASP A 26 7.35 -2.62 7.95
C ASP A 26 5.96 -2.22 8.48
N GLY A 27 5.53 -2.85 9.58
CA GLY A 27 4.27 -2.54 10.26
C GLY A 27 4.19 -1.09 10.79
N VAL A 28 5.33 -0.43 11.03
CA VAL A 28 5.40 0.96 11.49
C VAL A 28 5.59 1.94 10.33
N LEU A 29 6.44 1.62 9.35
CA LEU A 29 6.80 2.52 8.25
C LEU A 29 5.69 2.64 7.21
N THR A 30 5.03 1.54 6.84
CA THR A 30 4.03 1.53 5.77
C THR A 30 2.82 2.43 6.07
N PRO A 31 2.25 2.44 7.29
CA PRO A 31 1.19 3.38 7.67
C PRO A 31 1.61 4.85 7.54
N ALA A 32 2.81 5.17 8.00
CA ALA A 32 3.32 6.53 7.96
C ALA A 32 3.50 7.00 6.52
N GLN A 33 4.13 6.17 5.67
CA GLN A 33 4.40 6.51 4.28
C GLN A 33 3.12 6.58 3.43
N SER A 34 2.17 5.69 3.69
CA SER A 34 0.86 5.67 3.04
C SER A 34 0.11 6.99 3.32
N ILE A 35 -0.03 7.38 4.60
CA ILE A 35 -0.73 8.63 4.97
C ILE A 35 0.00 9.86 4.42
N LEU A 36 1.33 9.90 4.49
CA LEU A 36 2.12 10.99 3.91
C LEU A 36 1.90 11.10 2.40
N GLY A 37 1.93 9.98 1.67
CA GLY A 37 1.67 9.94 0.22
C GLY A 37 0.28 10.45 -0.14
N ALA A 38 -0.73 10.09 0.65
CA ALA A 38 -2.11 10.56 0.45
C ALA A 38 -2.25 12.08 0.65
N ILE A 39 -1.66 12.65 1.70
CA ILE A 39 -1.69 14.09 1.96
C ILE A 39 -0.81 14.85 0.96
N GLN A 40 0.32 14.28 0.53
CA GLN A 40 1.12 14.85 -0.56
C GLN A 40 0.36 14.85 -1.89
N GLY A 41 -0.47 13.84 -2.16
CA GLY A 41 -1.38 13.82 -3.30
C GLY A 41 -2.31 15.04 -3.32
N LEU A 42 -2.80 15.46 -2.14
CA LEU A 42 -3.66 16.65 -2.02
C LEU A 42 -2.94 17.95 -2.46
N ARG A 43 -1.62 18.02 -2.32
CA ARG A 43 -0.82 19.17 -2.78
C ARG A 43 -0.87 19.35 -4.30
N VAL A 44 -1.07 18.27 -5.06
CA VAL A 44 -1.25 18.35 -6.52
C VAL A 44 -2.54 19.09 -6.87
N ALA A 45 -3.58 18.97 -6.03
CA ALA A 45 -4.85 19.67 -6.20
C ALA A 45 -4.83 21.10 -5.60
N GLN A 46 -4.09 21.32 -4.51
CA GLN A 46 -3.96 22.60 -3.82
C GLN A 46 -2.49 22.91 -3.49
N PRO A 47 -1.76 23.64 -4.36
CA PRO A 47 -0.32 23.86 -4.19
C PRO A 47 0.05 24.82 -3.05
N ASN A 48 -0.92 25.57 -2.50
CA ASN A 48 -0.70 26.55 -1.42
C ASN A 48 -0.49 25.94 -0.03
N ILE A 49 -0.51 24.60 0.12
CA ILE A 49 -0.28 23.94 1.40
C ILE A 49 1.22 23.86 1.70
N SER A 50 1.63 24.39 2.86
CA SER A 50 3.02 24.30 3.34
C SER A 50 3.40 22.85 3.67
N SER A 51 4.64 22.47 3.38
CA SER A 51 5.19 21.14 3.73
C SER A 51 5.08 20.85 5.23
N ALA A 52 5.18 21.86 6.09
CA ALA A 52 5.03 21.71 7.54
C ALA A 52 3.59 21.30 7.91
N THR A 53 2.59 21.86 7.23
CA THR A 53 1.18 21.51 7.44
C THR A 53 0.89 20.08 6.99
N ILE A 54 1.48 19.65 5.87
CA ILE A 54 1.35 18.26 5.38
C ILE A 54 1.84 17.28 6.45
N VAL A 55 3.07 17.48 6.94
CA VAL A 55 3.66 16.61 7.95
C VAL A 55 2.84 16.65 9.26
N GLY A 56 2.44 17.84 9.71
CA GLY A 56 1.64 18.00 10.93
C GLY A 56 0.29 17.29 10.87
N VAL A 57 -0.42 17.41 9.74
CA VAL A 57 -1.71 16.72 9.52
C VAL A 57 -1.50 15.21 9.44
N SER A 58 -0.47 14.73 8.75
CA SER A 58 -0.15 13.30 8.71
C SER A 58 0.16 12.73 10.10
N CYS A 59 0.96 13.44 10.91
CA CYS A 59 1.22 13.03 12.30
C CYS A 59 -0.07 12.99 13.14
N ALA A 60 -0.94 13.99 13.02
CA ALA A 60 -2.21 14.01 13.73
C ALA A 60 -3.12 12.83 13.33
N ILE A 61 -3.20 12.52 12.02
CA ILE A 61 -3.96 11.36 11.51
C ILE A 61 -3.40 10.07 12.10
N ILE A 62 -2.07 9.89 12.09
CA ILE A 62 -1.42 8.70 12.67
C ILE A 62 -1.79 8.56 14.15
N VAL A 63 -1.69 9.62 14.95
CA VAL A 63 -2.02 9.58 16.39
C VAL A 63 -3.49 9.18 16.61
N VAL A 64 -4.42 9.78 15.87
CA VAL A 64 -5.85 9.44 15.96
C VAL A 64 -6.11 7.99 15.56
N LEU A 65 -5.44 7.52 14.51
CA LEU A 65 -5.55 6.17 14.01
C LEU A 65 -5.03 5.13 15.01
N PHE A 66 -3.89 5.38 15.64
CA PHE A 66 -3.36 4.54 16.72
C PHE A 66 -4.26 4.60 17.98
N ALA A 67 -4.82 5.77 18.30
CA ALA A 67 -5.76 5.93 19.41
C ALA A 67 -7.09 5.18 19.20
N ALA A 68 -7.49 4.93 17.95
CA ALA A 68 -8.71 4.20 17.60
C ALA A 68 -8.54 2.66 17.62
N GLN A 69 -7.33 2.13 17.77
CA GLN A 69 -7.05 0.70 17.81
C GLN A 69 -7.76 -0.13 18.91
N PRO A 70 -7.94 0.37 20.16
CA PRO A 70 -8.55 -0.43 21.22
C PRO A 70 -10.04 -0.75 20.97
N PHE A 71 -10.70 -0.12 19.99
CA PHE A 71 -12.10 -0.38 19.65
C PHE A 71 -12.35 -1.69 18.88
N GLY A 72 -11.30 -2.48 18.63
CA GLY A 72 -11.38 -3.80 18.04
C GLY A 72 -11.02 -3.80 16.56
N THR A 73 -9.80 -4.27 16.28
CA THR A 73 -9.19 -4.31 14.95
C THR A 73 -10.03 -5.09 13.92
N SER A 74 -10.73 -6.15 14.36
CA SER A 74 -11.58 -6.97 13.48
C SER A 74 -12.82 -6.21 12.97
N LYS A 75 -13.52 -5.44 13.81
CA LYS A 75 -14.70 -4.66 13.40
C LYS A 75 -14.33 -3.51 12.46
N ILE A 76 -13.18 -2.90 12.75
CA ILE A 76 -12.58 -1.84 11.96
C ILE A 76 -12.20 -2.39 10.57
N ALA A 77 -11.47 -3.51 10.50
CA ALA A 77 -11.07 -4.14 9.24
C ALA A 77 -12.26 -4.59 8.36
N THR A 78 -13.33 -5.13 8.94
CA THR A 78 -14.50 -5.57 8.15
C THR A 78 -15.30 -4.39 7.57
N SER A 79 -15.42 -3.28 8.30
CA SER A 79 -16.11 -2.07 7.82
C SER A 79 -15.38 -1.39 6.67
N PHE A 80 -14.11 -1.73 6.47
CA PHE A 80 -13.22 -1.08 5.51
C PHE A 80 -13.18 -1.75 4.14
N ALA A 81 -13.41 -3.06 4.06
CA ALA A 81 -13.54 -3.76 2.79
C ALA A 81 -14.52 -3.08 1.80
N PRO A 82 -15.76 -2.70 2.20
CA PRO A 82 -16.67 -2.03 1.26
C PRO A 82 -16.19 -0.63 0.83
N ILE A 83 -15.45 0.10 1.67
CA ILE A 83 -14.92 1.43 1.33
C ILE A 83 -13.89 1.32 0.20
N VAL A 84 -12.96 0.37 0.31
CA VAL A 84 -11.94 0.12 -0.73
C VAL A 84 -12.59 -0.37 -2.02
N MET A 85 -13.62 -1.23 -1.93
CA MET A 85 -14.40 -1.66 -3.09
C MET A 85 -15.05 -0.47 -3.83
N ILE A 86 -15.72 0.42 -3.09
CA ILE A 86 -16.36 1.61 -3.66
C ILE A 86 -15.31 2.52 -4.32
N TRP A 87 -14.15 2.69 -3.68
CA TRP A 87 -13.05 3.47 -4.23
C TRP A 87 -12.49 2.90 -5.54
N LEU A 88 -12.22 1.59 -5.57
CA LEU A 88 -11.70 0.91 -6.75
C LEU A 88 -12.69 1.00 -7.91
N LEU A 89 -13.98 0.76 -7.64
CA LEU A 89 -15.04 0.89 -8.64
C LEU A 89 -15.17 2.33 -9.14
N PHE A 90 -15.10 3.31 -8.25
CA PHE A 90 -15.15 4.72 -8.63
C PHE A 90 -13.99 5.10 -9.57
N ASN A 91 -12.76 4.64 -9.27
CA ASN A 91 -11.61 4.84 -10.16
C ASN A 91 -11.77 4.10 -11.49
N ALA A 92 -12.31 2.89 -11.49
CA ALA A 92 -12.58 2.15 -12.72
C ALA A 92 -13.58 2.91 -13.61
N CYS A 93 -14.68 3.40 -13.05
CA CYS A 93 -15.67 4.19 -13.79
C CYS A 93 -15.06 5.49 -14.34
N CYS A 94 -14.31 6.23 -13.53
CA CYS A 94 -13.63 7.46 -13.97
C CYS A 94 -12.59 7.18 -15.05
N GLY A 95 -11.79 6.13 -14.89
CA GLY A 95 -10.77 5.72 -15.86
C GLY A 95 -11.40 5.30 -17.19
N ILE A 96 -12.49 4.53 -17.18
CA ILE A 96 -13.23 4.14 -18.40
C ILE A 96 -13.80 5.37 -19.11
N TYR A 97 -14.45 6.27 -18.37
CA TYR A 97 -15.00 7.50 -18.94
C TYR A 97 -13.91 8.34 -19.62
N ASN A 98 -12.75 8.45 -18.96
CA ASN A 98 -11.66 9.28 -19.44
C ASN A 98 -10.89 8.64 -20.60
N LEU A 99 -10.75 7.31 -20.60
CA LEU A 99 -10.22 6.53 -21.72
C LEU A 99 -11.08 6.70 -22.97
N ALA A 100 -12.40 6.64 -22.82
CA ALA A 100 -13.35 6.77 -23.92
C ALA A 100 -13.38 8.19 -24.51
N LYS A 101 -13.11 9.22 -23.70
CA LYS A 101 -13.26 10.63 -24.09
C LYS A 101 -11.97 11.31 -24.54
N PHE A 102 -10.82 11.02 -23.93
CA PHE A 102 -9.66 11.90 -24.03
C PHE A 102 -8.42 11.36 -24.73
N ASP A 103 -8.06 10.07 -24.73
CA ASP A 103 -7.03 9.55 -25.65
C ASP A 103 -6.69 8.05 -25.48
N HIS A 104 -6.52 7.35 -26.61
CA HIS A 104 -6.00 5.97 -26.65
C HIS A 104 -4.47 5.89 -26.46
N SER A 105 -3.78 7.04 -26.43
CA SER A 105 -2.32 7.11 -26.25
C SER A 105 -1.85 6.59 -24.89
N VAL A 106 -2.72 6.54 -23.86
CA VAL A 106 -2.38 5.97 -22.55
C VAL A 106 -2.04 4.48 -22.65
N LEU A 107 -2.60 3.76 -23.64
CA LEU A 107 -2.27 2.35 -23.87
C LEU A 107 -0.83 2.12 -24.32
N LYS A 108 -0.15 3.16 -24.85
CA LYS A 108 1.29 3.07 -25.18
C LYS A 108 2.15 2.92 -23.92
N ALA A 109 1.66 3.32 -22.75
CA ALA A 109 2.37 3.17 -21.48
C ALA A 109 2.61 1.69 -21.11
N PHE A 110 1.84 0.74 -21.66
CA PHE A 110 2.07 -0.70 -21.43
C PHE A 110 3.25 -1.27 -22.19
N SER A 111 3.74 -0.57 -23.22
CA SER A 111 4.82 -1.10 -24.03
C SER A 111 6.19 -0.85 -23.39
N PRO A 112 7.00 -1.91 -23.17
CA PRO A 112 8.26 -1.81 -22.43
C PRO A 112 9.30 -0.92 -23.13
N PHE A 113 9.16 -0.74 -24.44
CA PHE A 113 9.96 0.19 -25.23
C PHE A 113 9.82 1.65 -24.76
N PHE A 114 8.62 2.08 -24.36
CA PHE A 114 8.38 3.44 -23.87
C PHE A 114 8.87 3.61 -22.43
N ALA A 115 8.80 2.57 -21.61
CA ALA A 115 9.39 2.57 -20.27
C ALA A 115 10.93 2.69 -20.32
N GLY A 116 11.57 1.90 -21.19
CA GLY A 116 13.03 1.96 -21.37
C GLY A 116 13.50 3.31 -21.91
N SER A 117 12.82 3.85 -22.94
CA SER A 117 13.14 5.17 -23.47
C SER A 117 12.86 6.30 -22.49
N PHE A 118 11.84 6.19 -21.62
CA PHE A 118 11.58 7.13 -20.52
C PHE A 118 12.72 7.14 -19.50
N LEU A 119 13.19 5.96 -19.08
CA LEU A 119 14.31 5.83 -18.12
C LEU A 119 15.61 6.41 -18.68
N VAL A 120 15.93 6.12 -19.94
CA VAL A 120 17.14 6.64 -20.61
C VAL A 120 17.05 8.15 -20.81
N ARG A 121 15.88 8.68 -21.16
CA ARG A 121 15.68 10.11 -21.44
C ARG A 121 15.62 10.96 -20.18
N ASN A 122 15.03 10.47 -19.10
CA ASN A 122 14.86 11.22 -17.85
C ASN A 122 15.96 10.96 -16.82
N GLY A 123 16.86 9.99 -17.07
CA GLY A 123 18.02 9.72 -16.24
C GLY A 123 17.67 9.63 -14.75
N THR A 124 18.23 10.54 -13.95
CA THR A 124 18.06 10.64 -12.50
C THR A 124 16.60 10.77 -12.04
N ASP A 125 15.75 11.46 -12.78
CA ASP A 125 14.33 11.60 -12.40
C ASP A 125 13.52 10.34 -12.76
N GLY A 126 13.94 9.62 -13.80
CA GLY A 126 13.44 8.27 -14.10
C GLY A 126 13.75 7.30 -12.95
N TRP A 127 14.98 7.33 -12.44
CA TRP A 127 15.38 6.53 -11.28
C TRP A 127 14.58 6.85 -10.02
N ARG A 128 14.29 8.14 -9.75
CA ARG A 128 13.42 8.52 -8.62
C ARG A 128 12.02 7.96 -8.77
N THR A 129 11.46 7.94 -9.98
CA THR A 129 10.12 7.38 -10.23
C THR A 129 10.07 5.87 -9.98
N LEU A 130 11.18 5.15 -10.21
CA LEU A 130 11.29 3.71 -9.94
C LEU A 130 11.14 3.37 -8.45
N SER A 131 11.45 4.30 -7.54
CA SER A 131 11.24 4.11 -6.10
C SER A 131 9.76 3.90 -5.75
N GLY A 132 8.83 4.51 -6.49
CA GLY A 132 7.40 4.25 -6.35
C GLY A 132 7.01 2.85 -6.79
N LEU A 133 7.68 2.29 -7.80
CA LEU A 133 7.50 0.91 -8.24
C LEU A 133 8.03 -0.08 -7.18
N LEU A 134 9.19 0.22 -6.59
CA LEU A 134 9.74 -0.54 -5.48
C LEU A 134 8.82 -0.50 -4.26
N LEU A 135 8.22 0.65 -3.96
CA LEU A 135 7.22 0.78 -2.90
C LEU A 135 5.94 -0.03 -3.21
N ALA A 136 5.56 -0.18 -4.48
CA ALA A 136 4.44 -1.05 -4.84
C ALA A 136 4.76 -2.54 -4.61
N PHE A 137 6.03 -2.96 -4.70
CA PHE A 137 6.42 -4.34 -4.41
C PHE A 137 6.22 -4.72 -2.94
N THR A 138 6.38 -3.80 -1.98
CA THR A 138 6.11 -4.10 -0.56
C THR A 138 4.63 -4.42 -0.32
N GLY A 139 3.73 -3.82 -1.11
CA GLY A 139 2.31 -4.19 -1.09
C GLY A 139 2.03 -5.61 -1.57
N VAL A 140 2.85 -6.15 -2.48
CA VAL A 140 2.74 -7.55 -2.94
C VAL A 140 3.19 -8.51 -1.84
N GLU A 141 4.21 -8.16 -1.06
CA GLU A 141 4.66 -8.96 0.10
C GLU A 141 3.55 -9.14 1.13
N ALA A 142 2.79 -8.09 1.42
CA ALA A 142 1.64 -8.15 2.32
C ALA A 142 0.56 -9.12 1.80
N VAL A 143 0.26 -9.09 0.49
CA VAL A 143 -0.67 -10.04 -0.14
C VAL A 143 -0.17 -11.49 -0.05
N PHE A 144 1.15 -11.71 -0.13
CA PHE A 144 1.75 -13.03 0.04
C PHE A 144 1.70 -13.52 1.49
N ALA A 145 1.90 -12.64 2.48
CA ALA A 145 1.76 -12.98 3.89
C ALA A 145 0.33 -13.44 4.22
N ASP A 146 -0.67 -12.82 3.59
CA ASP A 146 -2.09 -13.15 3.77
C ASP A 146 -2.52 -14.52 3.19
N LEU A 147 -1.68 -15.17 2.37
CA LEU A 147 -1.94 -16.55 1.91
C LEU A 147 -1.96 -17.58 3.06
N GLY A 148 -1.42 -17.23 4.23
CA GLY A 148 -1.51 -18.05 5.44
C GLY A 148 -2.90 -18.03 6.10
N ALA A 149 -3.66 -16.93 5.92
CA ALA A 149 -4.99 -16.75 6.50
C ALA A 149 -6.13 -16.96 5.50
N PHE A 150 -5.89 -16.70 4.20
CA PHE A 150 -6.90 -16.77 3.15
C PHE A 150 -6.53 -17.78 2.05
N SER A 151 -7.55 -18.28 1.35
CA SER A 151 -7.32 -19.21 0.24
C SER A 151 -6.65 -18.51 -0.95
N LYS A 152 -5.65 -19.18 -1.55
CA LYS A 152 -4.91 -18.66 -2.73
C LYS A 152 -5.85 -18.24 -3.87
N ARG A 153 -6.91 -19.03 -4.11
CA ARG A 153 -7.90 -18.76 -5.17
C ARG A 153 -8.72 -17.50 -4.90
N ALA A 154 -9.10 -17.24 -3.66
CA ALA A 154 -9.85 -16.03 -3.30
C ALA A 154 -9.01 -14.76 -3.53
N ILE A 155 -7.73 -14.80 -3.17
CA ILE A 155 -6.79 -13.69 -3.41
C ILE A 155 -6.58 -13.47 -4.91
N GLN A 156 -6.33 -14.54 -5.67
CA GLN A 156 -6.11 -14.45 -7.12
C GLN A 156 -7.33 -13.89 -7.86
N LEU A 157 -8.54 -14.35 -7.54
CA LEU A 157 -9.77 -13.86 -8.14
C LEU A 157 -10.01 -12.39 -7.79
N SER A 158 -9.86 -12.00 -6.53
CA SER A 158 -10.04 -10.60 -6.10
C SER A 158 -9.02 -9.67 -6.76
N TRP A 159 -7.78 -10.13 -6.88
CA TRP A 159 -6.72 -9.37 -7.54
C TRP A 159 -6.98 -9.22 -9.04
N LEU A 160 -7.20 -10.32 -9.76
CA LEU A 160 -7.33 -10.31 -11.22
C LEU A 160 -8.65 -9.71 -11.70
N CYS A 161 -9.76 -9.97 -11.00
CA CYS A 161 -11.08 -9.52 -11.45
C CYS A 161 -11.41 -8.10 -11.00
N LEU A 162 -10.81 -7.59 -9.92
CA LEU A 162 -11.16 -6.30 -9.35
C LEU A 162 -9.94 -5.37 -9.19
N ALA A 163 -8.98 -5.72 -8.33
CA ALA A 163 -7.91 -4.78 -7.97
C ALA A 163 -7.06 -4.38 -9.18
N PHE A 164 -6.62 -5.35 -9.97
CA PHE A 164 -5.80 -5.15 -11.15
C PHE A 164 -6.46 -4.25 -12.21
N PRO A 165 -7.68 -4.54 -12.71
CA PRO A 165 -8.32 -3.68 -13.71
C PRO A 165 -8.63 -2.29 -13.17
N CYS A 166 -9.06 -2.17 -11.90
CA CYS A 166 -9.35 -0.87 -11.30
C CYS A 166 -8.09 0.00 -11.14
N LEU A 167 -6.98 -0.59 -10.68
CA LEU A 167 -5.69 0.12 -10.55
C LEU A 167 -5.12 0.52 -11.91
N LEU A 168 -5.27 -0.33 -12.92
CA LEU A 168 -4.83 -0.06 -14.29
C LEU A 168 -5.59 1.14 -14.87
N LEU A 169 -6.90 1.22 -14.64
CA LEU A 169 -7.74 2.34 -15.04
C LEU A 169 -7.48 3.61 -14.23
N ALA A 170 -7.06 3.48 -12.97
CA ALA A 170 -6.70 4.60 -12.11
C ALA A 170 -5.45 5.37 -12.59
N LEU A 171 -4.61 4.76 -13.44
CA LEU A 171 -3.47 5.43 -14.08
C LEU A 171 -3.90 6.53 -15.06
N ILE A 172 -5.16 6.54 -15.49
CA ILE A 172 -5.69 7.49 -16.47
C ILE A 172 -6.10 8.78 -15.73
N PRO A 173 -5.47 9.93 -16.03
CA PRO A 173 -5.63 11.15 -15.22
C PRO A 173 -7.03 11.78 -15.37
N GLY A 174 -7.93 11.54 -14.41
CA GLY A 174 -9.31 12.03 -14.38
C GLY A 174 -9.72 12.63 -13.03
N THR A 175 -10.95 13.14 -12.94
CA THR A 175 -11.56 13.94 -11.85
C THR A 175 -10.87 13.83 -10.48
N PHE A 176 -9.93 14.74 -10.25
CA PHE A 176 -8.93 14.63 -9.18
C PHE A 176 -9.50 14.78 -7.77
N TYR A 177 -10.48 15.65 -7.55
CA TYR A 177 -10.89 15.99 -6.17
C TYR A 177 -11.64 14.85 -5.46
N PHE A 178 -12.65 14.26 -6.11
CA PHE A 178 -13.47 13.23 -5.47
C PHE A 178 -12.72 11.90 -5.35
N SER A 179 -11.94 11.51 -6.38
CA SER A 179 -11.10 10.31 -6.30
C SER A 179 -10.04 10.44 -5.19
N LEU A 180 -9.46 11.63 -5.00
CA LEU A 180 -8.41 11.86 -4.01
C LEU A 180 -8.92 11.77 -2.58
N VAL A 181 -10.11 12.31 -2.27
CA VAL A 181 -10.70 12.16 -0.93
C VAL A 181 -10.92 10.69 -0.59
N ILE A 182 -11.46 9.92 -1.53
CA ILE A 182 -11.68 8.50 -1.30
C ILE A 182 -10.34 7.73 -1.29
N ALA A 183 -9.35 8.16 -2.06
CA ALA A 183 -8.00 7.59 -2.02
C ALA A 183 -7.36 7.79 -0.65
N VAL A 184 -7.42 9.00 -0.08
CA VAL A 184 -6.94 9.28 1.29
C VAL A 184 -7.59 8.35 2.30
N MET A 185 -8.91 8.17 2.21
CA MET A 185 -9.64 7.23 3.07
C MET A 185 -9.18 5.78 2.86
N ALA A 186 -9.00 5.33 1.61
CA ALA A 186 -8.50 3.99 1.29
C ALA A 186 -7.06 3.78 1.79
N THR A 187 -6.21 4.80 1.73
CA THR A 187 -4.83 4.76 2.20
C THR A 187 -4.75 4.70 3.72
N ILE A 188 -5.61 5.45 4.41
CA ILE A 188 -5.79 5.35 5.87
C ILE A 188 -6.24 3.94 6.25
N VAL A 189 -7.16 3.35 5.48
CA VAL A 189 -7.64 1.98 5.68
C VAL A 189 -6.53 0.94 5.49
N ALA A 190 -5.78 1.02 4.40
CA ALA A 190 -4.66 0.11 4.13
C ALA A 190 -3.62 0.16 5.26
N SER A 191 -3.36 1.37 5.77
CA SER A 191 -2.48 1.60 6.91
C SER A 191 -2.96 0.88 8.17
N GLN A 192 -4.28 0.88 8.46
CA GLN A 192 -4.84 0.20 9.62
C GLN A 192 -4.75 -1.33 9.55
N ALA A 193 -4.92 -1.91 8.36
CA ALA A 193 -4.77 -3.35 8.15
C ALA A 193 -3.34 -3.82 8.45
N MET A 194 -2.34 -3.07 7.96
CA MET A 194 -0.92 -3.35 8.22
C MET A 194 -0.57 -3.30 9.71
N ILE A 195 -1.03 -2.26 10.43
CA ILE A 195 -0.74 -2.13 11.87
C ILE A 195 -1.39 -3.29 12.64
N THR A 196 -2.62 -3.67 12.27
CA THR A 196 -3.31 -4.80 12.89
C THR A 196 -2.55 -6.11 12.70
N GLY A 197 -2.06 -6.39 11.47
CA GLY A 197 -1.27 -7.58 11.17
C GLY A 197 0.03 -7.63 11.99
N ALA A 198 0.73 -6.50 12.11
CA ALA A 198 1.95 -6.40 12.91
C ALA A 198 1.69 -6.72 14.40
N PHE A 199 0.61 -6.18 14.98
CA PHE A 199 0.24 -6.47 16.38
C PHE A 199 -0.21 -7.92 16.57
N GLN A 200 -0.90 -8.52 15.61
CA GLN A 200 -1.29 -9.93 15.69
C GLN A 200 -0.06 -10.84 15.74
N LEU A 201 0.92 -10.61 14.86
CA LEU A 201 2.20 -11.33 14.88
C LEU A 201 2.93 -11.15 16.21
N LEU A 202 3.01 -9.92 16.72
CA LEU A 202 3.62 -9.63 18.02
C LEU A 202 2.91 -10.39 19.16
N SER A 203 1.57 -10.41 19.14
CA SER A 203 0.77 -11.13 20.12
C SER A 203 0.96 -12.65 20.04
N GLN A 204 1.18 -13.20 18.85
CA GLN A 204 1.47 -14.62 18.66
C GLN A 204 2.86 -14.97 19.18
N ILE A 205 3.87 -14.15 18.89
CA ILE A 205 5.24 -14.33 19.38
C ILE A 205 5.26 -14.31 20.92
N MET A 206 4.58 -13.35 21.55
CA MET A 206 4.52 -13.27 23.02
C MET A 206 3.79 -14.46 23.66
N LYS A 207 2.85 -15.09 22.96
CA LYS A 207 2.14 -16.29 23.45
C LYS A 207 2.91 -17.59 23.25
N MET A 208 3.90 -17.59 22.36
CA MET A 208 4.78 -18.74 22.10
C MET A 208 6.07 -18.71 22.93
N SER A 209 6.36 -17.59 23.59
CA SER A 209 7.39 -17.44 24.63
C SER A 209 6.88 -17.88 25.99
#